data_AF-A0A2K8TAK3-F1
#
_entry.id   AF-A0A2K8TAK3-F1
#
_cell.length_a   1.000
_cell.length_b   1.000
_cell.length_c   1.000
_cell.angle_alpha   90.00
_cell.angle_beta   90.00
_cell.angle_gamma   90.00
#
_symmetry.space_group_name_H-M   'P 1'
#
loop_
_entity.id
_entity.type
_entity.pdbx_description
1 polymer ?
#
loop_
_entity_poly.entity_id
_entity_poly.type
_entity_poly.pdbx_seq_one_letter_code
_entity_poly.pdbx_strand_id
1 'polypeptide(L)'
;MRNYPLELAKELSEITSEEWYCITEAVNGRTSSELASLAYSIVNKYPDVYGVILLIGTNDSRNKFPVEVYIDNVKQIIRVCRILRKKVYLLSIPPFFYHRHFLWYDKQARLLIDEYNEKLTEIENIVFIDLSKHIEENDLIDGVHFTHEANVKIAKFLAKSLLGT
;
A
#
# COMPACT_ATOMS: atom_id res chain seq x y z
N MET A 1 -11.76 -13.08 -8.01
CA MET A 1 -10.36 -13.13 -7.51
C MET A 1 -10.34 -12.48 -6.13
N ARG A 2 -9.75 -13.13 -5.11
CA ARG A 2 -9.59 -12.52 -3.77
C ARG A 2 -8.33 -11.64 -3.76
N ASN A 3 -8.42 -10.47 -3.12
CA ASN A 3 -7.32 -9.52 -2.98
C ASN A 3 -6.52 -9.78 -1.69
N TYR A 4 -5.31 -9.23 -1.60
CA TYR A 4 -4.40 -9.49 -0.49
C TYR A 4 -4.97 -9.12 0.90
N PRO A 5 -5.87 -8.14 1.11
CA PRO A 5 -6.45 -7.91 2.42
C PRO A 5 -7.27 -9.09 2.94
N LEU A 6 -8.06 -9.74 2.08
CA LEU A 6 -8.86 -10.91 2.48
C LEU A 6 -7.97 -12.12 2.76
N GLU A 7 -6.93 -12.33 1.94
CA GLU A 7 -5.94 -13.37 2.21
C GLU A 7 -5.13 -13.07 3.48
N LEU A 8 -4.82 -11.80 3.76
CA LEU A 8 -4.10 -11.39 4.97
C LEU A 8 -4.87 -11.70 6.24
N ALA A 9 -6.19 -11.42 6.27
CA ALA A 9 -7.03 -11.76 7.41
C ALA A 9 -7.00 -13.27 7.71
N LYS A 10 -7.07 -14.10 6.65
CA LYS A 10 -6.95 -15.55 6.76
C LYS A 10 -5.58 -15.95 7.32
N GLU A 11 -4.49 -15.47 6.73
CA GLU A 11 -3.13 -15.81 7.15
C GLU A 11 -2.85 -15.39 8.61
N LEU A 12 -3.27 -14.19 9.02
CA LEU A 12 -3.14 -13.75 10.41
C LEU A 12 -3.92 -14.64 11.38
N SER A 13 -5.16 -15.00 11.02
CA SER A 13 -5.99 -15.88 11.86
C SER A 13 -5.38 -17.27 12.01
N GLU A 14 -4.85 -17.84 10.93
CA GLU A 14 -4.19 -19.15 10.95
C GLU A 14 -2.91 -19.14 11.79
N ILE A 15 -2.09 -18.10 11.70
CA ILE A 15 -0.81 -18.01 12.44
C ILE A 15 -1.05 -17.76 13.94
N THR A 16 -2.01 -16.88 14.28
CA THR A 16 -2.22 -16.44 15.67
C THR A 16 -3.25 -17.25 16.43
N SER A 17 -4.09 -18.03 15.73
CA SER A 17 -5.30 -18.64 16.30
C SER A 17 -6.29 -17.62 16.88
N GLU A 18 -6.22 -16.35 16.44
CA GLU A 18 -7.16 -15.28 16.78
C GLU A 18 -8.08 -14.97 15.57
N GLU A 19 -9.18 -14.27 15.82
CA GLU A 19 -10.06 -13.81 14.73
C GLU A 19 -9.58 -12.48 14.16
N TRP A 20 -8.95 -12.51 12.98
CA TRP A 20 -8.54 -11.31 12.26
C TRP A 20 -9.53 -10.94 11.16
N TYR A 21 -9.86 -9.65 11.08
CA TYR A 21 -10.68 -9.10 10.01
C TYR A 21 -9.97 -7.91 9.36
N CYS A 22 -9.79 -7.97 8.04
CA CYS A 22 -9.21 -6.88 7.25
C CYS A 22 -10.28 -6.20 6.42
N ILE A 23 -10.39 -4.88 6.59
CA ILE A 23 -11.29 -4.02 5.82
C ILE A 23 -10.51 -3.36 4.69
N THR A 24 -11.10 -3.32 3.50
CA THR A 24 -10.51 -2.63 2.34
C THR A 24 -11.32 -1.40 1.95
N GLU A 25 -10.65 -0.27 1.84
CA GLU A 25 -11.17 1.00 1.33
C GLU A 25 -10.42 1.41 0.04
N ALA A 26 -9.81 0.42 -0.62
CA ALA A 26 -9.08 0.59 -1.87
C ALA A 26 -10.02 0.93 -3.02
N VAL A 27 -9.64 1.94 -3.82
CA VAL A 27 -10.39 2.37 -5.01
C VAL A 27 -9.42 2.49 -6.19
N ASN A 28 -9.79 1.85 -7.29
CA ASN A 28 -8.97 1.86 -8.52
C ASN A 28 -8.76 3.29 -9.01
N GLY A 29 -7.53 3.60 -9.43
CA GLY A 29 -7.16 4.91 -9.97
C GLY A 29 -6.96 6.00 -8.91
N ARG A 30 -7.24 5.76 -7.62
CA ARG A 30 -7.08 6.75 -6.55
C ARG A 30 -5.62 7.16 -6.39
N THR A 31 -5.42 8.46 -6.20
CA THR A 31 -4.13 9.11 -5.90
C THR A 31 -3.98 9.41 -4.41
N SER A 32 -2.75 9.73 -3.98
CA SER A 32 -2.48 10.16 -2.60
C SER A 32 -3.22 11.45 -2.22
N SER A 33 -3.40 12.38 -3.17
CA SER A 33 -4.10 13.66 -2.91
C SER A 33 -5.57 13.43 -2.60
N GLU A 34 -6.26 12.60 -3.40
CA GLU A 34 -7.65 12.23 -3.13
C GLU A 34 -7.79 11.50 -1.79
N LEU A 35 -6.90 10.52 -1.52
CA LEU A 35 -6.92 9.80 -0.25
C LEU A 35 -6.66 10.72 0.94
N ALA A 36 -5.73 11.67 0.84
CA ALA A 36 -5.44 12.63 1.90
C ALA A 36 -6.67 13.48 2.26
N SER A 37 -7.45 13.92 1.27
CA SER A 37 -8.69 14.68 1.52
C SER A 37 -9.79 13.86 2.22
N LEU A 38 -9.81 12.54 2.02
CA LEU A 38 -10.83 11.63 2.55
C LEU A 38 -10.37 10.86 3.80
N ALA A 39 -9.08 10.92 4.15
CA ALA A 39 -8.45 10.06 5.14
C ALA A 39 -9.18 10.10 6.48
N TYR A 40 -9.58 11.29 6.95
CA TYR A 40 -10.28 11.40 8.23
C TYR A 40 -11.61 10.66 8.23
N SER A 41 -12.43 10.86 7.19
CA SER A 41 -13.72 10.20 7.08
C SER A 41 -13.57 8.68 6.98
N ILE A 42 -12.59 8.20 6.21
CA ILE A 42 -12.36 6.77 5.99
C ILE A 42 -11.90 6.11 7.31
N VAL A 43 -10.89 6.67 7.97
CA VAL A 43 -10.34 6.06 9.18
C VAL A 43 -11.33 6.16 10.35
N ASN A 44 -12.05 7.29 10.48
CA ASN A 44 -13.01 7.50 11.57
C ASN A 44 -14.27 6.61 11.46
N LYS A 45 -14.56 6.05 10.28
CA LYS A 45 -15.63 5.05 10.10
C LYS A 45 -15.38 3.76 10.90
N TYR A 46 -14.13 3.52 11.31
CA TYR A 46 -13.68 2.28 11.95
C TYR A 46 -12.97 2.55 13.29
N PRO A 47 -13.70 3.00 14.33
CA PRO A 47 -13.12 3.38 15.61
C PRO A 47 -12.40 2.23 16.33
N ASP A 48 -12.80 0.98 16.09
CA ASP A 48 -12.26 -0.20 16.77
C ASP A 48 -11.12 -0.90 16.02
N VAL A 49 -10.79 -0.46 14.80
CA VAL A 49 -9.68 -1.07 14.03
C VAL A 49 -8.34 -0.79 14.72
N TYR A 50 -7.51 -1.82 14.87
CA TYR A 50 -6.19 -1.75 15.50
C TYR A 50 -5.18 -0.86 14.73
N GLY A 51 -5.13 -1.02 13.40
CA GLY A 51 -4.14 -0.35 12.57
C GLY A 51 -4.53 -0.26 11.11
N VAL A 52 -3.74 0.51 10.36
CA VAL A 52 -3.92 0.83 8.95
C VAL A 52 -2.70 0.37 8.17
N ILE A 53 -2.92 -0.36 7.08
CA ILE A 53 -1.89 -0.67 6.09
C ILE A 53 -2.08 0.30 4.93
N LEU A 54 -1.07 1.15 4.68
CA LEU A 54 -1.12 2.18 3.67
C LEU A 54 -0.24 1.80 2.48
N LEU A 55 -0.88 1.57 1.32
CA LEU A 55 -0.25 1.41 0.02
C LEU A 55 -0.92 2.36 -0.97
N ILE A 56 -0.20 3.37 -1.44
CA ILE A 56 -0.67 4.40 -2.35
C ILE A 56 0.52 4.95 -3.14
N GLY A 57 0.30 5.52 -4.32
CA GLY A 57 1.37 6.18 -5.08
C GLY A 57 1.58 5.67 -6.51
N THR A 58 1.08 4.49 -6.86
CA THR A 58 1.17 3.98 -8.25
C THR A 58 0.48 4.92 -9.24
N ASN A 59 -0.72 5.42 -8.93
CA ASN A 59 -1.40 6.38 -9.81
C ASN A 59 -0.78 7.78 -9.75
N ASP A 60 -0.18 8.16 -8.61
CA ASP A 60 0.54 9.43 -8.46
C ASP A 60 1.76 9.49 -9.38
N SER A 61 2.50 8.37 -9.53
CA SER A 61 3.64 8.31 -10.45
C SER A 61 3.21 8.35 -11.91
N ARG A 62 2.09 7.69 -12.27
CA ARG A 62 1.44 7.85 -13.58
C ARG A 62 1.09 9.30 -13.87
N ASN A 63 0.50 9.98 -12.89
CA ASN A 63 0.08 11.39 -13.01
C ASN A 63 1.24 12.36 -12.81
N LYS A 64 2.47 11.86 -12.62
CA LYS A 64 3.71 12.62 -12.49
C LYS A 64 3.65 13.67 -11.38
N PHE A 65 3.07 13.29 -10.25
CA PHE A 65 3.07 14.16 -9.08
C PHE A 65 4.52 14.46 -8.65
N PRO A 66 4.83 15.70 -8.23
CA PRO A 66 6.13 15.98 -7.64
C PRO A 66 6.33 15.15 -6.36
N VAL A 67 7.57 14.69 -6.13
CA VAL A 67 7.91 13.83 -4.99
C VAL A 67 7.52 14.49 -3.67
N GLU A 68 7.78 15.79 -3.52
CA GLU A 68 7.44 16.56 -2.33
C GLU A 68 5.93 16.62 -2.08
N VAL A 69 5.12 16.71 -3.13
CA VAL A 69 3.65 16.73 -3.02
C VAL A 69 3.12 15.35 -2.61
N TYR A 70 3.63 14.30 -3.25
CA TYR A 70 3.29 12.92 -2.89
C TYR A 70 3.62 12.62 -1.41
N ILE A 71 4.83 13.00 -0.97
CA ILE A 71 5.27 12.77 0.41
C ILE A 71 4.48 13.59 1.42
N ASP A 72 4.12 14.84 1.12
CA ASP A 72 3.25 15.63 1.99
C ASP A 72 1.86 14.98 2.14
N ASN A 73 1.26 14.51 1.04
CA ASN A 73 -0.01 13.79 1.08
C ASN A 73 0.06 12.54 1.96
N VAL A 74 1.10 11.72 1.82
CA VAL A 74 1.31 10.53 2.66
C VAL A 74 1.47 10.91 4.13
N LYS A 75 2.26 11.94 4.44
CA LYS A 75 2.42 12.45 5.81
C LYS A 75 1.10 12.94 6.40
N GLN A 76 0.23 13.56 5.62
CA GLN A 76 -1.09 14.00 6.05
C GLN A 76 -2.01 12.81 6.36
N ILE A 77 -2.01 11.76 5.53
CA ILE A 77 -2.75 10.52 5.80
C ILE A 77 -2.25 9.88 7.12
N ILE A 78 -0.93 9.77 7.30
CA ILE A 78 -0.32 9.23 8.52
C ILE A 78 -0.72 10.07 9.74
N ARG A 79 -0.70 11.41 9.62
CA ARG A 79 -1.10 12.33 10.69
C ARG A 79 -2.55 12.09 11.13
N VAL A 80 -3.47 11.89 10.19
CA VAL A 80 -4.86 11.53 10.49
C VAL A 80 -4.94 10.22 11.27
N CYS A 81 -4.27 9.17 10.80
CA CYS A 81 -4.24 7.88 11.51
C CYS A 81 -3.72 8.03 12.94
N ARG A 82 -2.66 8.83 13.15
CA ARG A 82 -2.10 9.12 14.48
C ARG A 82 -3.08 9.87 15.38
N ILE A 83 -3.78 10.90 14.87
CA ILE A 83 -4.82 11.64 15.60
C ILE A 83 -5.93 10.68 16.07
N LEU A 84 -6.32 9.74 15.21
CA LEU A 84 -7.33 8.71 15.49
C LEU A 84 -6.74 7.46 16.18
N ARG A 85 -5.51 7.56 16.72
CA ARG A 85 -4.81 6.54 17.52
C ARG A 85 -4.69 5.18 16.83
N LYS A 86 -4.49 5.17 15.52
CA LYS A 86 -4.25 3.97 14.72
C LYS A 86 -2.75 3.73 14.53
N LYS A 87 -2.32 2.48 14.69
CA LYS A 87 -0.98 2.07 14.24
C LYS A 87 -0.94 2.10 12.72
N VAL A 88 0.15 2.57 12.12
CA VAL A 88 0.28 2.67 10.66
C VAL A 88 1.46 1.84 10.18
N TYR A 89 1.18 1.02 9.18
CA TYR A 89 2.15 0.23 8.43
C TYR A 89 2.20 0.80 7.02
N LEU A 90 3.32 1.42 6.67
CA LEU A 90 3.51 2.07 5.38
C LEU A 90 4.23 1.09 4.44
N LEU A 91 3.59 0.76 3.33
CA LEU A 91 4.19 -0.12 2.33
C LEU A 91 4.96 0.70 1.29
N SER A 92 6.08 0.16 0.80
CA SER A 92 6.67 0.66 -0.44
C SER A 92 5.77 0.34 -1.63
N ILE A 93 5.82 1.20 -2.64
CA ILE A 93 5.10 1.02 -3.90
C ILE A 93 5.80 -0.08 -4.70
N PRO A 94 5.09 -1.16 -5.10
CA PRO A 94 5.65 -2.20 -5.94
C PRO A 94 6.19 -1.69 -7.29
N PRO A 95 7.15 -2.40 -7.88
CA PRO A 95 7.52 -2.19 -9.27
C PRO A 95 6.33 -2.46 -10.20
N PHE A 96 6.26 -1.72 -11.30
CA PHE A 96 5.41 -2.06 -12.45
C PHE A 96 6.26 -2.30 -13.70
N PHE A 97 5.66 -2.95 -14.70
CA PHE A 97 6.30 -3.34 -15.95
C PHE A 97 5.54 -2.75 -17.15
N TYR A 98 5.93 -1.53 -17.55
CA TYR A 98 5.23 -0.73 -18.57
C TYR A 98 5.10 -1.39 -19.94
N HIS A 99 6.00 -2.32 -20.29
CA HIS A 99 5.91 -3.03 -21.56
C HIS A 99 4.68 -3.95 -21.65
N ARG A 100 4.08 -4.32 -20.51
CA ARG A 100 2.78 -5.00 -20.44
C ARG A 100 1.59 -4.04 -20.29
N HIS A 101 1.84 -2.76 -19.99
CA HIS A 101 0.83 -1.74 -19.71
C HIS A 101 1.02 -0.46 -20.55
N PHE A 102 1.04 -0.63 -21.87
CA PHE A 102 1.59 0.31 -22.85
C PHE A 102 1.02 1.75 -22.85
N LEU A 103 -0.19 1.99 -22.35
CA LEU A 103 -0.88 3.26 -22.55
C LEU A 103 -0.75 4.28 -21.41
N TRP A 104 -0.42 3.83 -20.20
CA TRP A 104 -0.63 4.64 -19.00
C TRP A 104 0.59 4.77 -18.11
N TYR A 105 1.58 3.90 -18.24
CA TYR A 105 2.77 3.92 -17.40
C TYR A 105 4.01 3.95 -18.29
N ASP A 106 4.91 4.89 -18.02
CA ASP A 106 6.14 5.08 -18.78
C ASP A 106 7.39 4.92 -17.88
N LYS A 107 8.57 5.06 -18.48
CA LYS A 107 9.84 4.98 -17.75
C LYS A 107 9.94 6.07 -16.67
N GLN A 108 9.34 7.25 -16.87
CA GLN A 108 9.38 8.34 -15.91
C GLN A 108 8.55 8.02 -14.67
N ALA A 109 7.35 7.45 -14.84
CA ALA A 109 6.54 6.96 -13.73
C ALA A 109 7.28 5.90 -12.91
N ARG A 110 8.17 5.12 -13.54
CA ARG A 110 8.98 4.13 -12.82
C ARG A 110 10.06 4.80 -11.97
N LEU A 111 10.78 5.78 -12.52
CA LEU A 111 11.76 6.56 -11.78
C LEU A 111 11.13 7.28 -10.59
N LEU A 112 9.93 7.83 -10.76
CA LEU A 112 9.18 8.45 -9.66
C LEU A 112 8.83 7.45 -8.56
N ILE A 113 8.48 6.20 -8.87
CA ILE A 113 8.26 5.19 -7.84
C ILE A 113 9.53 4.93 -7.03
N ASP A 114 10.68 4.86 -7.70
CA ASP A 114 11.96 4.63 -7.02
C ASP A 114 12.28 5.81 -6.08
N GLU A 115 12.09 7.05 -6.55
CA GLU A 115 12.25 8.27 -5.74
C GLU A 115 11.23 8.37 -4.59
N TYR A 116 9.96 8.01 -4.85
CA TYR A 116 8.92 7.95 -3.83
C TYR A 116 9.31 6.97 -2.74
N ASN A 117 9.69 5.74 -3.11
CA ASN A 117 10.06 4.70 -2.17
C ASN A 117 11.27 5.08 -1.32
N GLU A 118 12.28 5.71 -1.93
CA GLU A 118 13.41 6.29 -1.18
C GLU A 118 12.91 7.27 -0.13
N LYS A 119 12.07 8.24 -0.51
CA LYS A 119 11.52 9.22 0.44
C LYS A 119 10.57 8.65 1.48
N LEU A 120 9.85 7.56 1.18
CA LEU A 120 9.02 6.88 2.19
C LEU A 120 9.87 6.28 3.31
N THR A 121 11.10 5.82 3.02
CA THR A 121 12.01 5.28 4.05
C THR A 121 12.50 6.35 5.04
N GLU A 122 12.50 7.62 4.62
CA GLU A 122 12.89 8.75 5.46
C GLU A 122 11.79 9.19 6.45
N ILE A 123 10.58 8.64 6.36
CA ILE A 123 9.49 8.98 7.28
C ILE A 123 9.76 8.33 8.64
N GLU A 124 10.13 9.14 9.62
CA GLU A 124 10.42 8.66 10.98
C GLU A 124 9.17 8.20 11.76
N ASN A 125 9.40 7.33 12.76
CA ASN A 125 8.40 6.83 13.69
C ASN A 125 7.21 6.15 12.99
N ILE A 126 7.51 5.36 11.95
CA ILE A 126 6.56 4.56 11.19
C ILE A 126 7.10 3.15 11.01
N VAL A 127 6.22 2.15 10.90
CA VAL A 127 6.65 0.82 10.46
C VAL A 127 6.63 0.82 8.94
N PHE A 128 7.80 0.92 8.32
CA PHE A 128 7.94 0.80 6.87
C PHE A 128 8.17 -0.67 6.47
N ILE A 129 7.40 -1.15 5.49
CA ILE A 129 7.50 -2.51 4.97
C ILE A 129 7.79 -2.42 3.48
N ASP A 130 8.97 -2.89 3.09
CA ASP A 130 9.42 -2.82 1.70
C ASP A 130 8.82 -3.96 0.86
N LEU A 131 7.70 -3.70 0.18
CA LEU A 131 7.04 -4.63 -0.73
C LEU A 131 7.73 -4.72 -2.10
N SER A 132 8.48 -3.68 -2.50
CA SER A 132 9.06 -3.51 -3.84
C SER A 132 9.97 -4.66 -4.26
N LYS A 133 10.61 -5.32 -3.30
CA LYS A 133 11.53 -6.46 -3.53
C LYS A 133 10.82 -7.82 -3.60
N HIS A 134 9.52 -7.86 -3.32
CA HIS A 134 8.75 -9.11 -3.24
C HIS A 134 7.79 -9.33 -4.39
N ILE A 135 7.76 -8.40 -5.37
CA ILE A 135 6.88 -8.46 -6.53
C ILE A 135 7.71 -8.61 -7.80
N GLU A 136 7.41 -9.66 -8.55
CA GLU A 136 8.01 -9.98 -9.84
C GLU A 136 7.04 -9.68 -10.99
N GLU A 137 7.52 -9.70 -12.24
CA GLU A 137 6.69 -9.40 -13.40
C GLU A 137 5.50 -10.37 -13.55
N ASN A 138 5.71 -11.66 -13.27
CA ASN A 138 4.67 -12.68 -13.36
C ASN A 138 3.67 -12.62 -12.19
N ASP A 139 3.95 -11.83 -11.16
CA ASP A 139 3.00 -11.53 -10.10
C ASP A 139 1.92 -10.52 -10.57
N LEU A 140 2.05 -9.95 -11.77
CA LEU A 140 1.17 -8.91 -12.30
C LEU A 140 0.42 -9.36 -13.57
N ILE A 141 -0.88 -9.09 -13.61
CA ILE A 141 -1.79 -9.45 -14.71
C ILE A 141 -1.46 -8.62 -15.96
N ASP A 142 -1.40 -7.30 -15.79
CA ASP A 142 -1.20 -6.32 -16.85
C ASP A 142 0.09 -5.53 -16.67
N GLY A 143 0.99 -5.99 -15.79
CA GLY A 143 2.20 -5.27 -15.40
C GLY A 143 1.99 -4.27 -14.27
N VAL A 144 0.79 -4.12 -13.70
CA VAL A 144 0.50 -3.26 -12.54
C VAL A 144 -0.33 -3.98 -11.48
N HIS A 145 -1.39 -4.69 -11.86
CA HIS A 145 -2.34 -5.31 -10.93
C HIS A 145 -1.94 -6.73 -10.55
N PHE A 146 -2.02 -7.07 -9.27
CA PHE A 146 -1.64 -8.40 -8.76
C PHE A 146 -2.52 -9.53 -9.28
N THR A 147 -1.88 -10.66 -9.61
CA THR A 147 -2.54 -11.96 -9.79
C THR A 147 -3.09 -12.49 -8.46
N HIS A 148 -3.87 -13.57 -8.49
CA HIS A 148 -4.35 -14.18 -7.24
C HIS A 148 -3.18 -14.72 -6.40
N GLU A 149 -2.23 -15.38 -7.06
CA GLU A 149 -1.04 -15.97 -6.47
C GLU A 149 -0.17 -14.90 -5.82
N ALA A 150 -0.03 -13.75 -6.47
CA ALA A 150 0.64 -12.59 -5.90
C ALA A 150 -0.08 -12.04 -4.67
N ASN A 151 -1.42 -11.95 -4.70
CA ASN A 151 -2.19 -11.53 -3.51
C ASN A 151 -1.97 -12.47 -2.31
N VAL A 152 -1.91 -13.78 -2.52
CA VAL A 152 -1.59 -14.76 -1.46
C VAL A 152 -0.14 -14.61 -0.98
N LYS A 153 0.81 -14.44 -1.90
CA LYS A 153 2.24 -14.19 -1.58
C LYS A 153 2.42 -12.95 -0.71
N ILE A 154 1.77 -11.85 -1.08
CA ILE A 154 1.79 -10.58 -0.33
C ILE A 154 1.19 -10.75 1.05
N ALA A 155 0.02 -11.40 1.15
CA ALA A 155 -0.63 -11.64 2.43
C ALA A 155 0.29 -12.38 3.43
N LYS A 156 0.95 -13.44 2.97
CA LYS A 156 1.93 -14.20 3.78
C LYS A 156 3.10 -13.34 4.24
N PHE A 157 3.66 -12.55 3.32
CA PHE A 157 4.77 -11.66 3.63
C PHE A 157 4.37 -10.56 4.64
N LEU A 158 3.19 -9.96 4.45
CA LEU A 158 2.66 -8.94 5.34
C LEU A 158 2.36 -9.53 6.72
N ALA A 159 1.71 -10.70 6.82
CA ALA A 159 1.41 -11.33 8.10
C ALA A 159 2.66 -11.48 8.97
N LYS A 160 3.74 -12.02 8.38
CA LYS A 160 5.05 -12.14 9.02
C LYS A 160 5.62 -10.79 9.48
N SER A 161 5.60 -9.81 8.58
CA SER A 161 6.10 -8.45 8.86
C SER A 161 5.31 -7.75 9.98
N LEU A 162 3.99 -7.97 10.05
CA LEU A 162 3.12 -7.36 11.06
C LEU A 162 3.30 -7.99 12.44
N LEU A 163 3.53 -9.31 12.49
CA LEU A 163 3.74 -10.09 13.71
C LEU A 163 5.19 -10.04 14.21
N GLY A 164 6.14 -9.61 13.38
CA GLY A 164 7.56 -9.55 13.72
C GLY A 164 8.26 -10.91 13.71
N THR A 165 7.83 -11.82 12.83
CA THR A 165 8.28 -13.23 12.73
C THR A 165 8.89 -13.57 11.38
#